data_AF-A0A7I4YQ02-F1
#
_entry.id   AF-A0A7I4YQ02-F1
#
_cell.length_a   1.000
_cell.length_b   1.000
_cell.length_c   1.000
_cell.angle_alpha   90.00
_cell.angle_beta   90.00
_cell.angle_gamma   90.00
#
_symmetry.space_group_name_H-M   'P 1'
#
loop_
_entity.id
_entity.type
_entity.pdbx_description
1 polymer ?
#
loop_
_entity_poly.entity_id
_entity_poly.type
_entity_poly.pdbx_seq_one_letter_code
_entity_poly.pdbx_strand_id
1 'polypeptide(L)'
;MSRTLVLVAISVAAVSAGGLFAHHPPPPCGLPQFVNDIPADAQAKLKDIWKDWKEGDKCYHEQGLTRDLVETLPTEIRRKISKDALLPPPVRKAPEEVQEQFRKIINDKTIPVEEKHKKMNELAQKVLTGDNLKEYNEFTKHIEDRHKAVADKAATLSPEAKAAYDKIAKLEKEKHDIIASLNEQAQEELFQVFKLKHSKFEKD
;
A
#
# COMPACT_ATOMS: atom_id res chain seq x y z
N MET A 1 26.67 48.70 -4.81
CA MET A 1 27.05 47.28 -4.78
C MET A 1 25.80 46.47 -4.48
N SER A 2 25.18 45.91 -5.52
CA SER A 2 23.92 45.18 -5.41
C SER A 2 24.19 43.77 -4.86
N ARG A 3 23.64 43.45 -3.69
CA ARG A 3 23.73 42.11 -3.09
C ARG A 3 22.63 41.24 -3.71
N THR A 4 23.00 40.45 -4.70
CA THR A 4 22.14 39.41 -5.27
C THR A 4 21.91 38.34 -4.21
N LEU A 5 20.70 38.33 -3.65
CA LEU A 5 20.20 37.25 -2.79
C LEU A 5 19.97 36.02 -3.68
N VAL A 6 20.91 35.06 -3.62
CA VAL A 6 20.71 33.74 -4.21
C VAL A 6 19.75 32.98 -3.30
N LEU A 7 18.47 32.97 -3.69
CA LEU A 7 17.47 32.08 -3.12
C LEU A 7 17.82 30.65 -3.58
N VAL A 8 18.51 29.91 -2.73
CA VAL A 8 18.66 28.46 -2.88
C VAL A 8 17.28 27.85 -2.62
N ALA A 9 16.56 27.57 -3.71
CA ALA A 9 15.36 26.74 -3.66
C ALA A 9 15.80 25.32 -3.27
N ILE A 10 15.72 25.02 -1.98
CA ILE A 10 15.86 23.64 -1.49
C ILE A 10 14.57 22.93 -1.92
N SER A 11 14.62 22.29 -3.09
CA SER A 11 13.63 21.30 -3.50
C SER A 11 13.73 20.11 -2.58
N VAL A 12 13.03 20.18 -1.44
CA VAL A 12 12.74 19.00 -0.62
C VAL A 12 11.78 18.15 -1.45
N ALA A 13 12.32 17.29 -2.31
CA ALA A 13 11.62 16.11 -2.73
C ALA A 13 11.38 15.30 -1.46
N ALA A 14 10.18 15.44 -0.88
CA ALA A 14 9.70 14.54 0.14
C ALA A 14 9.65 13.16 -0.51
N VAL A 15 10.75 12.41 -0.43
CA VAL A 15 10.76 10.97 -0.64
C VAL A 15 9.65 10.47 0.26
N SER A 16 8.64 9.86 -0.35
CA SER A 16 7.57 9.18 0.35
C SER A 16 8.21 8.16 1.28
N ALA A 17 8.46 8.56 2.53
CA ALA A 17 8.97 7.72 3.60
C ALA A 17 7.82 6.78 4.01
N GLY A 18 7.58 5.81 3.14
CA GLY A 18 6.76 4.66 3.42
C GLY A 18 7.66 3.50 3.84
N GLY A 19 8.00 3.41 5.12
CA GLY A 19 8.06 2.09 5.77
C GLY A 19 9.30 1.67 6.55
N LEU A 20 9.55 2.31 7.69
CA LEU A 20 10.12 1.70 8.90
C LEU A 20 9.25 1.97 10.14
N PHE A 21 8.31 2.91 10.04
CA PHE A 21 7.17 3.07 10.96
C PHE A 21 5.81 3.16 10.26
N ALA A 22 5.76 3.03 8.93
CA ALA A 22 4.50 2.74 8.27
C ALA A 22 4.14 1.28 8.57
N HIS A 23 3.61 1.03 9.77
CA HIS A 23 2.56 0.04 9.86
C HIS A 23 1.60 0.39 8.74
N HIS A 24 1.49 -0.47 7.73
CA HIS A 24 0.33 -0.41 6.86
C HIS A 24 -0.85 -0.24 7.80
N PRO A 25 -1.66 0.83 7.63
CA PRO A 25 -2.82 1.01 8.50
C PRO A 25 -3.54 -0.34 8.51
N PRO A 26 -3.89 -0.87 9.69
CA PRO A 26 -4.51 -2.18 9.77
C PRO A 26 -5.68 -2.20 8.78
N PRO A 27 -5.89 -3.33 8.08
CA PRO A 27 -6.96 -3.41 7.10
C PRO A 27 -8.26 -2.89 7.73
N PRO A 28 -9.12 -2.19 6.98
CA PRO A 28 -10.35 -1.66 7.54
C PRO A 28 -11.15 -2.78 8.21
N CYS A 29 -11.82 -2.48 9.33
CA CYS A 29 -12.73 -3.44 9.94
C CYS A 29 -13.91 -3.71 9.00
N GLY A 30 -14.40 -4.95 9.02
CA GLY A 30 -15.50 -5.42 8.20
C GLY A 30 -15.06 -6.52 7.22
N LEU A 31 -16.05 -7.13 6.57
CA LEU A 31 -15.83 -8.21 5.62
C LEU A 31 -14.84 -7.76 4.52
N PRO A 32 -13.72 -8.48 4.30
CA PRO A 32 -12.73 -8.08 3.32
C PRO A 32 -13.31 -8.02 1.92
N GLN A 33 -12.86 -7.03 1.14
CA GLN A 33 -13.37 -6.79 -0.21
C GLN A 33 -13.03 -7.92 -1.20
N PHE A 34 -12.01 -8.73 -0.91
CA PHE A 34 -11.63 -9.89 -1.74
C PHE A 34 -12.48 -11.15 -1.46
N VAL A 35 -13.54 -11.07 -0.63
CA VAL A 35 -14.36 -12.24 -0.25
C VAL A 35 -14.89 -13.01 -1.46
N ASN A 36 -15.15 -12.36 -2.59
CA ASN A 36 -15.66 -13.02 -3.78
C ASN A 36 -14.54 -13.60 -4.68
N ASP A 37 -13.27 -13.31 -4.37
CA ASP A 37 -12.10 -13.72 -5.16
C ASP A 37 -11.45 -15.01 -4.66
N ILE A 38 -11.95 -15.59 -3.56
CA ILE A 38 -11.43 -16.81 -2.93
C ILE A 38 -12.36 -18.02 -3.15
N PRO A 39 -11.86 -19.27 -3.02
CA PRO A 39 -12.68 -20.47 -3.14
C PRO A 39 -13.91 -20.50 -2.22
N ALA A 40 -15.02 -21.12 -2.65
CA ALA A 40 -16.31 -21.05 -1.96
C ALA A 40 -16.28 -21.49 -0.50
N ASP A 41 -15.45 -22.49 -0.16
CA ASP A 41 -15.23 -22.94 1.21
C ASP A 41 -14.55 -21.86 2.07
N ALA A 42 -13.56 -21.16 1.51
CA ALA A 42 -12.91 -20.03 2.15
C ALA A 42 -13.84 -18.82 2.25
N GLN A 43 -14.71 -18.57 1.26
CA GLN A 43 -15.72 -17.51 1.34
C GLN A 43 -16.68 -17.75 2.51
N ALA A 44 -17.14 -18.99 2.68
CA ALA A 44 -18.05 -19.37 3.75
C ALA A 44 -17.39 -19.17 5.13
N LYS A 45 -16.14 -19.64 5.29
CA LYS A 45 -15.36 -19.42 6.53
C LYS A 45 -15.14 -17.94 6.80
N LEU A 46 -14.83 -17.15 5.77
CA LEU A 46 -14.63 -15.71 5.93
C LEU A 46 -15.91 -15.00 6.34
N LYS A 47 -17.05 -15.34 5.73
CA LYS A 47 -18.35 -14.80 6.15
C LYS A 47 -18.70 -15.20 7.58
N ASP A 48 -18.34 -16.43 8.00
CA ASP A 48 -18.55 -16.90 9.36
C ASP A 48 -17.70 -16.15 10.39
N ILE A 49 -16.43 -15.86 10.09
CA ILE A 49 -15.53 -15.05 10.93
C ILE A 49 -16.13 -13.68 11.23
N TRP A 50 -16.75 -13.04 10.24
CA TRP A 50 -17.26 -11.67 10.34
C TRP A 50 -18.75 -11.57 10.66
N LYS A 51 -19.47 -12.69 10.88
CA LYS A 51 -20.93 -12.70 10.99
C LYS A 51 -21.48 -11.94 12.20
N ASP A 52 -20.74 -11.94 13.30
CA ASP A 52 -21.16 -11.37 14.59
C ASP A 52 -20.54 -9.98 14.84
N TRP A 53 -19.63 -9.52 13.96
CA TRP A 53 -18.99 -8.22 14.08
C TRP A 53 -19.94 -7.08 13.69
N LYS A 54 -19.85 -5.96 14.41
CA LYS A 54 -20.70 -4.78 14.21
C LYS A 54 -19.86 -3.54 13.95
N GLU A 55 -20.40 -2.63 13.13
CA GLU A 55 -19.75 -1.37 12.83
C GLU A 55 -19.49 -0.57 14.12
N GLY A 56 -18.23 -0.12 14.29
CA GLY A 56 -17.76 0.57 15.49
C GLY A 56 -17.03 -0.33 16.50
N ASP A 57 -17.17 -1.65 16.41
CA ASP A 57 -16.46 -2.59 17.29
C ASP A 57 -15.01 -2.82 16.85
N LYS A 58 -14.14 -3.12 17.82
CA LYS A 58 -12.76 -3.55 17.55
C LYS A 58 -12.78 -4.89 16.82
N CYS A 59 -12.02 -5.00 15.72
CA CYS A 59 -12.02 -6.17 14.85
C CYS A 59 -10.71 -6.99 14.86
N TYR A 60 -9.89 -6.86 15.91
CA TYR A 60 -8.56 -7.47 15.94
C TYR A 60 -8.60 -9.01 15.87
N HIS A 61 -9.65 -9.62 16.43
CA HIS A 61 -9.82 -11.06 16.43
C HIS A 61 -10.16 -11.58 15.03
N GLU A 62 -11.14 -10.95 14.39
CA GLU A 62 -11.63 -11.24 13.05
C GLU A 62 -10.54 -11.01 12.00
N GLN A 63 -9.75 -9.94 12.16
CA GLN A 63 -8.56 -9.69 11.35
C GLN A 63 -7.50 -10.79 11.52
N GLY A 64 -7.29 -11.26 12.75
CA GLY A 64 -6.39 -12.37 13.06
C GLY A 64 -6.82 -13.66 12.35
N LEU A 65 -8.08 -14.06 12.52
CA LEU A 65 -8.66 -15.23 11.88
C LEU A 65 -8.67 -15.11 10.35
N THR A 66 -8.93 -13.92 9.82
CA THR A 66 -8.88 -13.65 8.38
C THR A 66 -7.47 -13.85 7.83
N ARG A 67 -6.43 -13.36 8.53
CA ARG A 67 -5.04 -13.58 8.14
C ARG A 67 -4.73 -15.07 8.13
N ASP A 68 -5.10 -15.78 9.19
CA ASP A 68 -4.79 -17.21 9.32
C ASP A 68 -5.51 -18.02 8.22
N LEU A 69 -6.76 -17.67 7.87
CA LEU A 69 -7.46 -18.25 6.73
C LEU A 69 -6.73 -17.96 5.40
N VAL A 70 -6.35 -16.70 5.15
CA VAL A 70 -5.63 -16.31 3.92
C VAL A 70 -4.32 -17.08 3.78
N GLU A 71 -3.61 -17.35 4.88
CA GLU A 71 -2.37 -18.14 4.87
C GLU A 71 -2.57 -19.60 4.44
N THR A 72 -3.76 -20.17 4.66
CA THR A 72 -4.08 -21.52 4.19
C THR A 72 -4.43 -21.60 2.71
N LEU A 73 -4.63 -20.45 2.04
CA LEU A 73 -5.00 -20.43 0.64
C LEU A 73 -3.82 -20.79 -0.28
N PRO A 74 -4.10 -21.38 -1.46
CA PRO A 74 -3.09 -21.62 -2.48
C PRO A 74 -2.30 -20.35 -2.81
N THR A 75 -1.01 -20.50 -3.10
CA THR A 75 -0.08 -19.38 -3.36
C THR A 75 -0.62 -18.45 -4.44
N GLU A 76 -1.18 -18.99 -5.52
CA GLU A 76 -1.78 -18.22 -6.62
C GLU A 76 -2.92 -17.31 -6.14
N ILE A 77 -3.77 -17.79 -5.23
CA ILE A 77 -4.88 -17.01 -4.66
C ILE A 77 -4.34 -15.91 -3.74
N ARG A 78 -3.38 -16.24 -2.86
CA ARG A 78 -2.72 -15.26 -1.99
C ARG A 78 -2.05 -14.15 -2.81
N ARG A 79 -1.37 -14.52 -3.91
CA ARG A 79 -0.77 -13.56 -4.84
C ARG A 79 -1.82 -12.69 -5.52
N LYS A 80 -2.96 -13.24 -5.93
CA LYS A 80 -4.06 -12.46 -6.50
C LYS A 80 -4.58 -11.44 -5.49
N ILE A 81 -4.89 -11.87 -4.26
CA ILE A 81 -5.32 -10.98 -3.16
C ILE A 81 -4.30 -9.85 -2.93
N SER A 82 -3.01 -10.19 -2.89
CA SER A 82 -1.94 -9.20 -2.70
C SER A 82 -1.84 -8.23 -3.86
N LYS A 83 -1.98 -8.69 -5.11
CA LYS A 83 -1.94 -7.83 -6.30
C LYS A 83 -3.16 -6.92 -6.35
N ASP A 84 -4.34 -7.43 -6.04
CA ASP A 84 -5.57 -6.64 -6.00
C ASP A 84 -5.54 -5.62 -4.86
N ALA A 85 -4.85 -5.91 -3.75
CA ALA A 85 -4.60 -4.92 -2.70
C ALA A 85 -3.76 -3.72 -3.18
N LEU A 86 -3.01 -3.84 -4.27
CA LEU A 86 -2.27 -2.73 -4.88
C LEU A 86 -3.16 -1.81 -5.72
N LEU A 87 -4.33 -2.29 -6.16
CA LEU A 87 -5.28 -1.45 -6.89
C LEU A 87 -5.97 -0.48 -5.94
N PRO A 88 -6.04 0.82 -6.29
CA PRO A 88 -6.83 1.78 -5.53
C PRO A 88 -8.27 1.27 -5.33
N PRO A 89 -8.87 1.38 -4.13
CA PRO A 89 -10.20 0.84 -3.86
C PRO A 89 -11.28 1.26 -4.88
N PRO A 90 -11.33 2.51 -5.38
CA PRO A 90 -12.28 2.91 -6.41
C PRO A 90 -12.07 2.19 -7.76
N VAL A 91 -10.83 1.83 -8.09
CA VAL A 91 -10.50 1.10 -9.33
C VAL A 91 -10.99 -0.33 -9.27
N ARG A 92 -11.02 -0.97 -8.09
CA ARG A 92 -11.50 -2.35 -7.93
C ARG A 92 -13.00 -2.53 -8.21
N LYS A 93 -13.76 -1.45 -8.26
CA LYS A 93 -15.17 -1.44 -8.68
C LYS A 93 -15.35 -1.24 -10.19
N ALA A 94 -14.29 -0.89 -10.92
CA ALA A 94 -14.33 -0.67 -12.35
C ALA A 94 -14.36 -2.00 -13.13
N PRO A 95 -14.76 -2.01 -14.41
CA PRO A 95 -14.68 -3.20 -15.26
C PRO A 95 -13.26 -3.79 -15.30
N GLU A 96 -13.14 -5.11 -15.45
CA GLU A 96 -11.86 -5.84 -15.42
C GLU A 96 -10.85 -5.28 -16.43
N GLU A 97 -11.31 -4.86 -17.61
CA GLU A 97 -10.48 -4.21 -18.63
C GLU A 97 -9.82 -2.92 -18.12
N VAL A 98 -10.55 -2.13 -17.33
CA VAL A 98 -10.02 -0.91 -16.72
C VAL A 98 -9.02 -1.28 -15.63
N GLN A 99 -9.36 -2.24 -14.76
CA GLN A 99 -8.46 -2.70 -13.70
C GLN A 99 -7.11 -3.16 -14.27
N GLU A 100 -7.13 -3.90 -15.38
CA GLU A 100 -5.91 -4.40 -16.03
C GLU A 100 -5.01 -3.28 -16.55
N GLN A 101 -5.59 -2.16 -17.02
CA GLN A 101 -4.79 -0.98 -17.42
C GLN A 101 -4.02 -0.39 -16.24
N PHE A 102 -4.62 -0.35 -15.05
CA PHE A 102 -3.93 0.07 -13.83
C PHE A 102 -2.88 -0.96 -13.39
N ARG A 103 -3.19 -2.27 -13.43
CA ARG A 103 -2.23 -3.34 -13.10
C ARG A 103 -0.98 -3.27 -13.97
N LYS A 104 -1.11 -2.94 -15.26
CA LYS A 104 0.03 -2.73 -16.16
C LYS A 104 0.96 -1.63 -15.66
N ILE A 105 0.43 -0.48 -15.21
CA ILE A 105 1.25 0.61 -14.66
C ILE A 105 1.92 0.19 -13.34
N ILE A 106 1.16 -0.48 -12.45
CA ILE A 106 1.65 -0.91 -11.13
C ILE A 106 2.78 -1.94 -11.27
N ASN A 107 2.63 -2.91 -12.18
CA ASN A 107 3.56 -4.02 -12.34
C ASN A 107 4.71 -3.72 -13.30
N ASP A 108 4.65 -2.61 -14.05
CA ASP A 108 5.76 -2.21 -14.92
C ASP A 108 6.98 -1.82 -14.07
N LYS A 109 8.04 -2.62 -14.20
CA LYS A 109 9.32 -2.42 -13.51
C LYS A 109 10.15 -1.30 -14.12
N THR A 110 9.82 -0.86 -15.33
CA THR A 110 10.53 0.23 -16.04
C THR A 110 10.05 1.60 -15.58
N ILE A 111 8.88 1.69 -14.94
CA ILE A 111 8.33 2.92 -14.40
C ILE A 111 8.84 3.10 -12.95
N PRO A 112 9.54 4.21 -12.64
CA PRO A 112 9.90 4.54 -11.25
C PRO A 112 8.65 4.63 -10.36
N VAL A 113 8.75 4.17 -9.11
CA VAL A 113 7.61 4.13 -8.17
C VAL A 113 6.95 5.50 -8.01
N GLU A 114 7.77 6.55 -7.95
CA GLU A 114 7.37 7.94 -7.81
C GLU A 114 6.52 8.43 -9.00
N GLU A 115 6.76 7.87 -10.20
CA GLU A 115 6.03 8.20 -11.43
C GLU A 115 4.76 7.35 -11.61
N LYS A 116 4.65 6.20 -10.93
CA LYS A 116 3.47 5.32 -11.04
C LYS A 116 2.19 6.03 -10.62
N HIS A 117 2.23 6.78 -9.53
CA HIS A 117 1.06 7.54 -9.05
C HIS A 117 0.57 8.56 -10.08
N LYS A 118 1.49 9.32 -10.68
CA LYS A 118 1.14 10.29 -11.72
C LYS A 118 0.50 9.61 -12.93
N LYS A 119 1.10 8.54 -13.44
CA LYS A 119 0.55 7.78 -14.57
C LYS A 119 -0.82 7.16 -14.27
N MET A 120 -1.01 6.64 -13.05
CA MET A 120 -2.32 6.13 -12.62
C MET A 120 -3.37 7.26 -12.56
N ASN A 121 -3.02 8.44 -12.06
CA ASN A 121 -3.93 9.59 -12.04
C ASN A 121 -4.31 10.03 -13.46
N GLU A 122 -3.35 10.12 -14.37
CA GLU A 122 -3.59 10.44 -15.78
C GLU A 122 -4.48 9.40 -16.47
N LEU A 123 -4.27 8.11 -16.16
CA LEU A 123 -5.11 7.02 -16.66
C LEU A 123 -6.54 7.15 -16.10
N ALA A 124 -6.68 7.37 -14.79
CA ALA A 124 -7.96 7.50 -14.11
C ALA A 124 -8.85 8.57 -14.73
N GLN A 125 -8.30 9.75 -15.04
CA GLN A 125 -9.08 10.82 -15.69
C GLN A 125 -9.56 10.46 -17.10
N LYS A 126 -8.96 9.47 -17.76
CA LYS A 126 -9.33 9.03 -19.11
C LYS A 126 -10.34 7.89 -19.12
N VAL A 127 -10.21 6.95 -18.19
CA VAL A 127 -10.93 5.66 -18.24
C VAL A 127 -11.98 5.49 -17.15
N LEU A 128 -11.89 6.23 -16.04
CA LEU A 128 -12.93 6.24 -15.02
C LEU A 128 -13.99 7.29 -15.36
N THR A 129 -15.24 6.98 -15.05
CA THR A 129 -16.38 7.87 -15.28
C THR A 129 -17.36 7.80 -14.11
N GLY A 130 -18.26 8.79 -14.02
CA GLY A 130 -19.33 8.83 -13.01
C GLY A 130 -18.80 8.75 -11.57
N ASP A 131 -19.46 7.91 -10.77
CA ASP A 131 -19.13 7.73 -9.35
C ASP A 131 -17.72 7.15 -9.13
N ASN A 132 -17.23 6.28 -10.02
CA ASN A 132 -15.89 5.71 -9.90
C ASN A 132 -14.80 6.78 -10.03
N LEU A 133 -14.96 7.74 -10.95
CA LEU A 133 -14.01 8.86 -11.10
C LEU A 133 -14.07 9.80 -9.89
N LYS A 134 -15.27 10.07 -9.38
CA LYS A 134 -15.46 10.90 -8.19
C LYS A 134 -14.77 10.26 -6.96
N GLU A 135 -15.05 8.99 -6.69
CA GLU A 135 -14.43 8.23 -5.60
C GLU A 135 -12.90 8.17 -5.75
N TYR A 136 -12.39 8.01 -6.98
CA TYR A 136 -10.95 8.03 -7.25
C TYR A 136 -10.30 9.37 -6.89
N ASN A 137 -10.93 10.47 -7.27
CA ASN A 137 -10.42 11.81 -6.99
C ASN A 137 -10.45 12.11 -5.47
N GLU A 138 -11.49 11.68 -4.77
CA GLU A 138 -11.57 11.77 -3.30
C GLU A 138 -10.48 10.94 -2.63
N PHE A 139 -10.28 9.70 -3.07
CA PHE A 139 -9.20 8.83 -2.59
C PHE A 139 -7.82 9.46 -2.80
N THR A 140 -7.55 9.98 -4.00
CA THR A 140 -6.26 10.60 -4.35
C THR A 140 -6.01 11.84 -3.49
N LYS A 141 -7.03 12.69 -3.31
CA LYS A 141 -6.93 13.86 -2.44
C LYS A 141 -6.58 13.48 -1.00
N HIS A 142 -7.20 12.43 -0.45
CA HIS A 142 -6.87 11.97 0.90
C HIS A 142 -5.40 11.51 1.02
N ILE A 143 -4.86 10.86 0.00
CA ILE A 143 -3.44 10.48 -0.04
C ILE A 143 -2.54 11.72 -0.09
N GLU A 144 -2.87 12.70 -0.93
CA GLU A 144 -2.15 13.97 -1.04
C GLU A 144 -2.15 14.76 0.28
N ASP A 145 -3.33 14.88 0.92
CA ASP A 145 -3.47 15.56 2.21
C ASP A 145 -2.61 14.89 3.29
N ARG A 146 -2.58 13.54 3.32
CA ARG A 146 -1.70 12.79 4.23
C ARG A 146 -0.22 13.03 3.94
N HIS A 147 0.19 13.01 2.67
CA HIS A 147 1.58 13.29 2.28
C HIS A 147 2.00 14.69 2.68
N LYS A 148 1.12 15.67 2.49
CA LYS A 148 1.33 17.04 2.95
C LYS A 148 1.48 17.12 4.46
N ALA A 149 0.57 16.48 5.21
CA ALA A 149 0.64 16.47 6.68
C ALA A 149 1.97 15.85 7.20
N VAL A 150 2.46 14.79 6.55
CA VAL A 150 3.77 14.19 6.87
C VAL A 150 4.91 15.15 6.55
N ALA A 151 4.88 15.80 5.38
CA ALA A 151 5.91 16.78 4.98
C ALA A 151 5.95 17.98 5.92
N ASP A 152 4.79 18.54 6.28
CA ASP A 152 4.64 19.63 7.22
C ASP A 152 5.19 19.23 8.60
N LYS A 153 4.88 18.03 9.07
CA LYS A 153 5.43 17.53 10.33
C LYS A 153 6.95 17.33 10.26
N ALA A 154 7.45 16.77 9.16
CA ALA A 154 8.88 16.56 8.93
C ALA A 154 9.66 17.88 8.91
N ALA A 155 9.06 18.96 8.41
CA ALA A 155 9.66 20.30 8.42
C ALA A 155 9.83 20.89 9.83
N THR A 156 9.04 20.42 10.81
CA THR A 156 9.10 20.87 12.21
C THR A 156 9.99 20.01 13.11
N LEU A 157 10.67 19.00 12.55
CA LEU A 157 11.55 18.12 13.34
C LEU A 157 12.78 18.87 13.87
N SER A 158 13.28 18.43 15.03
CA SER A 158 14.60 18.88 15.50
C SER A 158 15.70 18.47 14.51
N PRO A 159 16.86 19.15 14.48
CA PRO A 159 17.95 18.78 13.57
C PRO A 159 18.38 17.31 13.69
N GLU A 160 18.45 16.78 14.91
CA GLU A 160 18.76 15.37 15.17
C GLU A 160 17.68 14.44 14.61
N ALA A 161 16.40 14.73 14.88
CA ALA A 161 15.28 13.92 14.39
C ALA A 161 15.16 13.99 12.86
N LYS A 162 15.42 15.15 12.24
CA LYS A 162 15.42 15.31 10.79
C LYS A 162 16.54 14.50 10.14
N ALA A 163 17.74 14.55 10.70
CA ALA A 163 18.87 13.76 10.21
C ALA A 163 18.60 12.25 10.31
N ALA A 164 17.96 11.79 11.38
CA ALA A 164 17.54 10.40 11.51
C ALA A 164 16.43 10.05 10.49
N TYR A 165 15.40 10.88 10.37
CA TYR A 165 14.30 10.69 9.41
C TYR A 165 14.80 10.54 7.97
N ASP A 166 15.73 11.41 7.54
CA ASP A 166 16.28 11.36 6.18
C ASP A 166 17.11 10.09 5.92
N LYS A 167 17.91 9.66 6.91
CA LYS A 167 18.66 8.40 6.81
C LYS A 167 17.74 7.19 6.73
N ILE A 168 16.69 7.16 7.55
CA ILE A 168 15.67 6.11 7.56
C ILE A 168 14.95 6.05 6.21
N ALA A 169 14.48 7.19 5.69
CA ALA A 169 13.82 7.26 4.38
C ALA A 169 14.73 6.78 3.24
N LYS A 170 16.04 7.08 3.30
CA LYS A 170 17.01 6.57 2.34
C LYS A 170 17.16 5.04 2.42
N LEU A 171 17.27 4.48 3.63
CA LEU A 171 17.38 3.03 3.83
C LEU A 171 16.11 2.29 3.37
N GLU A 172 14.93 2.88 3.59
CA GLU A 172 13.66 2.34 3.08
C GLU A 172 13.65 2.25 1.55
N LYS A 173 14.11 3.31 0.88
CA LYS A 173 14.23 3.33 -0.58
C LYS A 173 15.23 2.30 -1.07
N GLU A 174 16.43 2.24 -0.46
CA GLU A 174 17.45 1.23 -0.82
C GLU A 174 16.92 -0.20 -0.65
N LYS A 175 16.23 -0.48 0.46
CA LYS A 175 15.56 -1.78 0.69
C LYS A 175 14.53 -2.07 -0.41
N HIS A 176 13.68 -1.10 -0.74
CA HIS A 176 12.66 -1.27 -1.78
C HIS A 176 13.30 -1.56 -3.14
N ASP A 177 14.33 -0.80 -3.53
CA ASP A 177 15.02 -0.95 -4.81
C ASP A 177 15.72 -2.33 -4.93
N ILE A 178 16.35 -2.80 -3.84
CA ILE A 178 16.93 -4.15 -3.78
C ILE A 178 15.86 -5.20 -4.06
N ILE A 179 14.74 -5.17 -3.32
CA ILE A 179 13.66 -6.16 -3.48
C ILE A 179 13.04 -6.09 -4.89
N ALA A 180 12.78 -4.88 -5.39
CA ALA A 180 12.16 -4.67 -6.70
C ALA A 180 13.04 -5.17 -7.86
N SER A 181 14.37 -5.13 -7.71
CA SER A 181 15.33 -5.63 -8.71
C SER A 181 15.35 -7.15 -8.85
N LEU A 182 14.84 -7.88 -7.85
CA LEU A 182 14.79 -9.34 -7.86
C LEU A 182 13.75 -9.88 -8.84
N ASN A 183 13.94 -11.14 -9.27
CA ASN A 183 12.90 -11.89 -9.98
C ASN A 183 11.81 -12.38 -8.99
N GLU A 184 10.66 -12.80 -9.50
CA GLU A 184 9.52 -13.18 -8.65
C GLU A 184 9.84 -14.33 -7.68
N GLN A 185 10.63 -15.32 -8.14
CA GLN A 185 11.02 -16.46 -7.31
C GLN A 185 11.89 -16.03 -6.12
N ALA A 186 12.91 -15.21 -6.37
CA ALA A 186 13.81 -14.71 -5.34
C ALA A 186 13.09 -13.78 -4.35
N GLN A 187 12.10 -12.99 -4.81
CA GLN A 187 11.25 -12.21 -3.91
C GLN A 187 10.43 -13.10 -2.96
N GLU A 188 9.89 -14.20 -3.46
CA GLU A 188 9.12 -15.15 -2.66
C GLU A 188 9.99 -15.87 -1.62
N GLU A 189 11.17 -16.36 -2.02
CA GLU A 189 12.12 -16.98 -1.09
C GLU A 189 12.52 -16.01 0.04
N LEU A 190 12.80 -14.74 -0.31
CA LEU A 190 13.12 -13.70 0.67
C LEU A 190 11.93 -13.37 1.58
N PHE A 191 10.71 -13.33 1.02
CA PHE A 191 9.49 -13.11 1.78
C PHE A 191 9.25 -14.22 2.81
N GLN A 192 9.53 -15.48 2.48
CA GLN A 192 9.42 -16.60 3.41
C GLN A 192 10.39 -16.44 4.60
N VAL A 193 11.64 -16.03 4.34
CA VAL A 193 12.61 -15.72 5.41
C VAL A 193 12.10 -14.59 6.30
N PHE A 194 11.59 -13.51 5.72
CA PHE A 194 11.03 -12.40 6.48
C PHE A 194 9.80 -12.82 7.28
N LYS A 195 8.93 -13.66 6.73
CA LYS A 195 7.78 -14.21 7.45
C LYS A 195 8.22 -14.97 8.71
N LEU A 196 9.21 -15.85 8.57
CA LEU A 196 9.75 -16.60 9.72
C LEU A 196 10.32 -15.66 10.78
N LYS A 197 11.09 -14.65 10.37
CA LYS A 197 11.68 -13.66 11.28
C LYS A 197 10.63 -12.86 12.07
N HIS A 198 9.46 -12.61 11.49
CA HIS A 198 8.38 -11.84 12.12
C HIS A 198 7.28 -12.71 12.73
N SER A 199 7.36 -14.05 12.59
CA SER A 199 6.47 -14.96 13.30
C SER A 199 6.72 -14.78 14.79
N LYS A 200 5.66 -14.52 15.56
CA LYS A 200 5.75 -14.55 17.02
C LYS A 200 6.07 -15.99 17.39
N PHE A 201 7.04 -16.21 18.30
CA PHE A 201 7.27 -17.53 18.89
C PHE A 201 5.93 -18.16 19.25
N GLU A 202 5.65 -19.34 18.70
CA GLU A 202 4.57 -20.17 19.21
C GLU A 202 4.87 -20.37 20.71
N LYS A 203 3.94 -19.95 21.56
CA LYS A 203 4.02 -20.29 22.96
C LYS A 203 3.66 -21.77 23.04
N ASP A 204 4.68 -22.61 23.27
CA ASP A 204 4.50 -23.97 23.77
C ASP A 204 3.62 -23.97 25.04
#